data_AF-A0A7Y3PS59-F1
#
_entry.id   AF-A0A7Y3PS59-F1
#
_cell.length_a   1.000
_cell.length_b   1.000
_cell.length_c   1.000
_cell.angle_alpha   90.00
_cell.angle_beta   90.00
_cell.angle_gamma   90.00
#
_symmetry.space_group_name_H-M   'P 1'
#
loop_
_entity.id
_entity.type
_entity.pdbx_description
1 polymer ?
#
loop_
_entity_poly.entity_id
_entity_poly.type
_entity_poly.pdbx_seq_one_letter_code
_entity_poly.pdbx_strand_id
1 'polypeptide(L)'
;MRLRSARTLPIAVAVAATVTGSLSWAPTAWAHSTDPAPSASTSPTPRNAAEPETGGVAILKKGPGGDVLAGASFALFDSAGKEAASGKTDAQGKLAFQDLAPGVYRLKEISSGSNLHDTVDAQDVIVTPGTDTPLTIVDPFKDASVLLKAKDDKTGKLLAGSTVNIGSGEKTLLTLTTGPDGTAAGNLPVNSRTGTDFWVKQVKAPAGYDLYKPLKEFKAKPGDPVTVTTTNPKTAATPPPTDKPTDKPTSDKPGKDEGTPSPSASGTPTADGTASNTAAPAPEGSLAHTGADATPWLIGGAGLLLTAGGGAIIAAGRRRTDEEHSGK
;
A
#
# COMPACT_ATOMS: atom_id res chain seq x y z
N MET A 1 8.97 54.96 5.47
CA MET A 1 10.08 54.65 4.56
C MET A 1 9.76 53.32 3.88
N ARG A 2 9.35 53.35 2.60
CA ARG A 2 8.92 52.18 1.83
C ARG A 2 10.11 51.71 0.98
N LEU A 3 10.44 50.43 1.01
CA LEU A 3 11.32 49.80 0.01
C LEU A 3 10.65 48.52 -0.50
N ARG A 4 10.15 48.61 -1.73
CA ARG A 4 9.70 47.49 -2.56
C ARG A 4 10.94 46.93 -3.25
N SER A 5 11.17 45.62 -3.18
CA SER A 5 12.21 44.96 -3.98
C SER A 5 11.56 44.22 -5.15
N ALA A 6 12.10 44.47 -6.34
CA ALA A 6 11.53 44.15 -7.64
C ALA A 6 11.88 42.72 -8.09
N ARG A 7 10.93 42.10 -8.80
CA ARG A 7 11.07 40.86 -9.56
C ARG A 7 11.68 41.17 -10.92
N THR A 8 12.75 40.48 -11.31
CA THR A 8 13.32 40.52 -12.66
C THR A 8 13.04 39.20 -13.38
N LEU A 9 12.43 39.28 -14.56
CA LEU A 9 12.26 38.17 -15.52
C LEU A 9 13.33 38.33 -16.62
N PRO A 10 13.93 37.24 -17.14
CA PRO A 10 14.80 37.34 -18.30
C PRO A 10 14.02 37.31 -19.62
N ILE A 11 14.43 38.18 -20.53
CA ILE A 11 13.98 38.30 -21.92
C ILE A 11 14.70 37.23 -22.75
N ALA A 12 13.96 36.39 -23.48
CA ALA A 12 14.50 35.49 -24.49
C ALA A 12 14.43 36.16 -25.87
N VAL A 13 15.58 36.33 -26.51
CA VAL A 13 15.71 36.82 -27.90
C VAL A 13 15.74 35.60 -28.81
N ALA A 14 14.77 35.48 -29.71
CA ALA A 14 14.75 34.48 -30.78
C ALA A 14 15.24 35.14 -32.09
N VAL A 15 16.31 34.60 -32.68
CA VAL A 15 16.78 34.98 -34.01
C VAL A 15 16.37 33.88 -34.99
N ALA A 16 15.52 34.21 -35.96
CA ALA A 16 15.19 33.35 -37.09
C ALA A 16 16.04 33.76 -38.29
N ALA A 17 16.79 32.81 -38.87
CA ALA A 17 17.50 33.01 -40.13
C ALA A 17 16.83 32.17 -41.23
N THR A 18 16.29 32.85 -42.24
CA THR A 18 15.77 32.23 -43.46
C THR A 18 16.86 32.22 -44.53
N VAL A 19 17.25 31.03 -44.99
CA VAL A 19 18.16 30.86 -46.13
C VAL A 19 17.35 30.56 -47.38
N THR A 20 17.30 31.52 -48.31
CA THR A 20 16.86 31.31 -49.70
C THR A 20 18.10 31.22 -50.58
N GLY A 21 18.34 30.07 -51.20
CA GLY A 21 19.39 29.87 -52.20
C GLY A 21 18.79 29.32 -53.48
N SER A 22 18.93 30.07 -54.57
CA SER A 22 18.44 29.77 -55.92
C SER A 22 19.34 28.80 -56.69
N LEU A 23 18.71 28.01 -57.57
CA LEU A 23 19.32 27.09 -58.52
C LEU A 23 19.95 27.86 -59.70
N SER A 24 21.16 27.48 -60.12
CA SER A 24 21.78 27.90 -61.38
C SER A 24 22.39 26.70 -62.11
N TRP A 25 22.17 26.67 -63.42
CA TRP A 25 22.51 25.59 -64.36
C TRP A 25 24.01 25.33 -64.57
N ALA A 26 24.28 24.11 -65.05
CA ALA A 26 25.56 23.50 -65.39
C ALA A 26 26.31 24.15 -66.57
N PRO A 27 27.54 23.67 -66.85
CA PRO A 27 27.88 23.33 -68.22
C PRO A 27 28.45 21.91 -68.38
N THR A 28 28.19 21.35 -69.56
CA THR A 28 28.71 20.08 -70.08
C THR A 28 30.21 20.20 -70.36
N ALA A 29 31.01 19.22 -69.93
CA ALA A 29 32.37 19.01 -70.39
C ALA A 29 32.58 17.52 -70.72
N TRP A 30 32.91 17.23 -71.98
CA TRP A 30 33.45 15.93 -72.39
C TRP A 30 34.96 15.92 -72.16
N ALA A 31 35.49 14.81 -71.65
CA ALA A 31 36.89 14.46 -71.79
C ALA A 31 37.05 12.96 -72.03
N HIS A 32 37.90 12.64 -72.99
CA HIS A 32 38.18 11.34 -73.58
C HIS A 32 38.78 10.31 -72.60
N SER A 33 38.55 9.03 -72.93
CA SER A 33 39.11 7.84 -72.30
C SER A 33 40.64 7.80 -72.27
N THR A 34 41.17 7.30 -71.16
CA THR A 34 42.37 6.46 -71.14
C THR A 34 42.02 5.13 -70.46
N ASP A 35 42.18 4.06 -71.23
CA ASP A 35 42.18 2.67 -70.77
C ASP A 35 43.50 2.37 -70.04
N PRO A 36 43.45 1.62 -68.93
CA PRO A 36 44.32 0.45 -68.85
C PRO A 36 43.56 -0.80 -68.39
N ALA A 37 43.66 -1.86 -69.20
CA ALA A 37 43.41 -3.24 -68.82
C ALA A 37 44.36 -3.72 -67.69
N PRO A 38 44.19 -4.92 -67.11
CA PRO A 38 42.99 -5.57 -66.59
C PRO A 38 43.16 -5.79 -65.06
N SER A 39 42.18 -5.40 -64.23
CA SER A 39 42.22 -5.78 -62.81
C SER A 39 41.42 -7.06 -62.60
N ALA A 40 42.10 -8.07 -62.08
CA ALA A 40 41.59 -9.36 -61.69
C ALA A 40 40.20 -9.24 -61.04
N SER A 41 39.25 -9.99 -61.58
CA SER A 41 37.97 -10.24 -60.94
C SER A 41 38.23 -11.03 -59.66
N THR A 42 38.40 -10.33 -58.55
CA THR A 42 38.23 -10.93 -57.24
C THR A 42 36.76 -11.26 -57.10
N SER A 43 36.44 -12.55 -57.18
CA SER A 43 35.18 -13.05 -56.63
C SER A 43 35.03 -12.44 -55.22
N PRO A 44 33.94 -11.71 -54.93
CA PRO A 44 33.71 -11.30 -53.56
C PRO A 44 33.51 -12.59 -52.76
N THR A 45 34.48 -12.90 -51.90
CA THR A 45 34.27 -13.81 -50.77
C THR A 45 32.93 -13.43 -50.15
N PRO A 46 31.98 -14.37 -49.96
CA PRO A 46 30.71 -14.04 -49.34
C PRO A 46 31.03 -13.39 -48.00
N ARG A 47 30.64 -12.12 -47.88
CA ARG A 47 30.69 -11.35 -46.63
C ARG A 47 30.02 -12.23 -45.59
N ASN A 48 30.82 -12.69 -44.64
CA ASN A 48 30.39 -13.47 -43.49
C ASN A 48 29.04 -12.91 -43.04
N ALA A 49 27.97 -13.72 -43.14
CA ALA A 49 26.68 -13.34 -42.64
C ALA A 49 26.90 -12.98 -41.16
N ALA A 50 26.62 -11.73 -40.78
CA ALA A 50 26.74 -11.32 -39.39
C ALA A 50 25.92 -12.32 -38.56
N GLU A 51 26.60 -13.07 -37.68
CA GLU A 51 25.90 -13.98 -36.77
C GLU A 51 24.87 -13.13 -36.00
N PRO A 52 23.66 -13.64 -35.79
CA PRO A 52 22.66 -12.91 -35.02
C PRO A 52 23.24 -12.68 -33.63
N GLU A 53 23.54 -11.42 -33.32
CA GLU A 53 24.07 -10.98 -32.03
C GLU A 53 23.05 -11.36 -30.95
N THR A 54 23.40 -12.34 -30.11
CA THR A 54 22.62 -12.74 -28.95
C THR A 54 22.86 -11.79 -27.79
N GLY A 55 21.96 -11.80 -26.80
CA GLY A 55 22.14 -11.11 -25.54
C GLY A 55 21.92 -12.05 -24.37
N GLY A 56 21.79 -11.46 -23.18
CA GLY A 56 21.56 -12.23 -21.96
C GLY A 56 20.82 -11.47 -20.88
N VAL A 57 20.61 -12.16 -19.76
CA VAL A 57 20.07 -11.60 -18.52
C VAL A 57 21.01 -12.01 -17.38
N ALA A 58 21.53 -11.03 -16.65
CA ALA A 58 22.40 -11.23 -15.50
C ALA A 58 21.69 -10.80 -14.22
N ILE A 59 21.36 -11.76 -13.35
CA ILE A 59 20.61 -11.56 -12.12
C ILE A 59 21.57 -11.50 -10.93
N LEU A 60 21.35 -10.51 -10.05
CA LEU A 60 21.93 -10.43 -8.72
C LEU A 60 20.82 -10.47 -7.68
N LYS A 61 20.80 -11.54 -6.88
CA LYS A 61 19.79 -11.79 -5.86
C LYS A 61 20.24 -11.29 -4.51
N LYS A 62 19.37 -10.51 -3.85
CA LYS A 62 19.61 -9.96 -2.51
C LYS A 62 18.41 -10.12 -1.58
N GLY A 63 18.67 -10.04 -0.28
CA GLY A 63 17.67 -9.77 0.75
C GLY A 63 17.55 -8.27 1.05
N PRO A 64 16.58 -7.84 1.89
CA PRO A 64 16.34 -6.44 2.19
C PRO A 64 17.51 -5.80 2.97
N GLY A 65 18.29 -6.61 3.68
CA GLY A 65 19.51 -6.19 4.38
C GLY A 65 20.73 -6.02 3.46
N GLY A 66 20.59 -6.30 2.16
CA GLY A 66 21.65 -6.21 1.16
C GLY A 66 22.54 -7.45 1.04
N ASP A 67 22.31 -8.48 1.86
CA ASP A 67 22.97 -9.78 1.75
C ASP A 67 22.60 -10.50 0.45
N VAL A 68 23.57 -11.17 -0.17
CA VAL A 68 23.33 -11.94 -1.39
C VAL A 68 22.65 -13.27 -1.06
N LEU A 69 21.72 -13.72 -1.91
CA LEU A 69 20.96 -14.95 -1.68
C LEU A 69 21.31 -16.02 -2.70
N ALA A 70 21.90 -17.12 -2.21
CA ALA A 70 22.25 -18.30 -2.99
C ALA A 70 21.08 -19.29 -3.07
N GLY A 71 21.00 -20.04 -4.16
CA GLY A 71 20.03 -21.12 -4.34
C GLY A 71 18.62 -20.69 -4.75
N ALA A 72 18.38 -19.38 -4.96
CA ALA A 72 17.13 -18.88 -5.51
C ALA A 72 16.95 -19.40 -6.94
N SER A 73 15.78 -19.95 -7.26
CA SER A 73 15.50 -20.64 -8.53
C SER A 73 14.64 -19.79 -9.44
N PHE A 74 15.05 -19.64 -10.70
CA PHE A 74 14.38 -18.82 -11.70
C PHE A 74 14.05 -19.62 -12.95
N ALA A 75 12.96 -19.24 -13.62
CA ALA A 75 12.62 -19.65 -14.97
C ALA A 75 12.35 -18.41 -15.84
N LEU A 76 12.84 -18.43 -17.06
CA LEU A 76 12.68 -17.39 -18.06
C LEU A 76 11.80 -17.93 -19.20
N PHE A 77 10.72 -17.22 -19.51
CA PHE A 77 9.76 -17.60 -20.54
C PHE A 77 9.82 -16.63 -21.71
N ASP A 78 9.75 -17.15 -22.94
CA ASP A 78 9.67 -16.34 -24.15
C ASP A 78 8.27 -15.75 -24.37
N SER A 79 8.10 -14.97 -25.44
CA SER A 79 6.82 -14.34 -25.81
C SER A 79 5.69 -15.34 -26.14
N ALA A 80 6.02 -16.59 -26.45
CA ALA A 80 5.04 -17.66 -26.66
C ALA A 80 4.69 -18.40 -25.35
N GLY A 81 5.31 -18.02 -24.22
CA GLY A 81 5.13 -18.65 -22.92
C GLY A 81 5.92 -19.96 -22.76
N LYS A 82 6.83 -20.28 -23.68
CA LYS A 82 7.70 -21.45 -23.56
C LYS A 82 8.90 -21.10 -22.67
N GLU A 83 9.30 -22.03 -21.80
CA GLU A 83 10.52 -21.88 -21.01
C GLU A 83 11.74 -21.84 -21.94
N ALA A 84 12.45 -20.72 -21.93
CA ALA A 84 13.67 -20.50 -22.67
C ALA A 84 14.91 -20.92 -21.87
N ALA A 85 14.89 -20.71 -20.55
CA ALA A 85 15.96 -21.10 -19.64
C ALA A 85 15.46 -21.21 -18.19
N SER A 86 16.18 -21.97 -17.36
CA SER A 86 16.02 -21.97 -15.91
C SER A 86 17.35 -22.20 -15.22
N GLY A 87 17.45 -21.78 -13.97
CA GLY A 87 18.70 -21.84 -13.22
C GLY A 87 18.55 -21.42 -11.77
N LYS A 88 19.66 -21.53 -11.02
CA LYS A 88 19.72 -21.11 -9.62
C LYS A 88 20.86 -20.13 -9.39
N THR A 89 20.68 -19.24 -8.42
CA THR A 89 21.74 -18.32 -8.00
C THR A 89 22.88 -19.06 -7.31
N ASP A 90 24.10 -18.66 -7.61
CA ASP A 90 25.33 -19.19 -6.99
C ASP A 90 25.57 -18.66 -5.57
N ALA A 91 26.70 -19.01 -4.97
CA ALA A 91 27.08 -18.58 -3.62
C ALA A 91 27.24 -17.05 -3.48
N GLN A 92 27.42 -16.34 -4.59
CA GLN A 92 27.51 -14.88 -4.66
C GLN A 92 26.17 -14.24 -5.03
N GLY A 93 25.09 -15.03 -5.08
CA GLY A 93 23.75 -14.61 -5.44
C GLY A 93 23.59 -14.28 -6.93
N LYS A 94 24.48 -14.78 -7.79
CA LYS A 94 24.46 -14.47 -9.23
C LYS A 94 23.87 -15.62 -10.05
N LEU A 95 23.17 -15.27 -11.11
CA LEU A 95 22.69 -16.20 -12.15
C LEU A 95 22.74 -15.48 -13.49
N ALA A 96 23.19 -16.14 -14.55
CA ALA A 96 23.19 -15.58 -15.90
C ALA A 96 22.51 -16.53 -16.88
N PHE A 97 21.64 -15.98 -17.74
CA PHE A 97 21.12 -16.63 -18.93
C PHE A 97 21.79 -15.97 -20.13
N GLN A 98 22.54 -16.74 -20.92
CA GLN A 98 23.31 -16.26 -22.07
C GLN A 98 22.69 -16.79 -23.38
N ASP A 99 23.21 -16.31 -24.51
CA ASP A 99 22.85 -16.75 -25.85
C ASP A 99 21.34 -16.66 -26.16
N LEU A 100 20.69 -15.67 -25.56
CA LEU A 100 19.27 -15.41 -25.77
C LEU A 100 19.06 -14.58 -27.03
N ALA A 101 18.05 -14.96 -27.82
CA ALA A 101 17.61 -14.12 -28.93
C ALA A 101 17.12 -12.76 -28.40
N PRO A 102 17.39 -11.65 -29.11
CA PRO A 102 16.84 -10.35 -28.73
C PRO A 102 15.31 -10.35 -28.69
N GLY A 103 14.72 -9.77 -27.64
CA GLY A 103 13.26 -9.79 -27.46
C GLY A 103 12.81 -9.52 -26.02
N VAL A 104 11.51 -9.64 -25.78
CA VAL A 104 10.91 -9.52 -24.45
C VAL A 104 10.68 -10.91 -23.87
N TYR A 105 11.09 -11.09 -22.61
CA TYR A 105 10.93 -12.32 -21.85
C TYR A 105 10.22 -12.05 -20.53
N ARG A 106 9.57 -13.07 -19.98
CA ARG A 106 9.01 -13.05 -18.62
C ARG A 106 9.92 -13.82 -17.68
N LEU A 107 10.54 -13.14 -16.72
CA LEU A 107 11.33 -13.76 -15.67
C LEU A 107 10.42 -14.07 -14.47
N LYS A 108 10.42 -15.32 -14.02
CA LYS A 108 9.68 -15.78 -12.85
C LYS A 108 10.64 -16.37 -11.83
N GLU A 109 10.54 -15.89 -10.60
CA GLU A 109 11.13 -16.56 -9.46
C GLU A 109 10.24 -17.73 -9.02
N ILE A 110 10.84 -18.91 -8.91
CA ILE A 110 10.15 -20.16 -8.52
C ILE A 110 10.32 -20.43 -7.03
N SER A 111 11.47 -20.04 -6.46
CA SER A 111 11.79 -20.20 -5.04
C SER A 111 12.90 -19.24 -4.65
N SER A 112 12.79 -18.61 -3.48
CA SER A 112 13.84 -17.76 -2.90
C SER A 112 15.09 -18.54 -2.48
N GLY A 113 15.02 -19.88 -2.40
CA GLY A 113 16.08 -20.72 -1.88
C GLY A 113 16.33 -20.56 -0.37
N SER A 114 15.49 -19.78 0.32
CA SER A 114 15.64 -19.43 1.73
C SER A 114 14.37 -19.69 2.52
N ASN A 115 14.51 -20.11 3.78
CA ASN A 115 13.37 -20.21 4.70
C ASN A 115 12.91 -18.84 5.24
N LEU A 116 13.74 -17.80 5.12
CA LEU A 116 13.49 -16.46 5.68
C LEU A 116 12.85 -15.49 4.70
N HIS A 117 12.89 -15.80 3.40
CA HIS A 117 12.47 -14.89 2.33
C HIS A 117 11.29 -15.46 1.53
N ASP A 118 10.37 -14.58 1.16
CA ASP A 118 9.34 -14.88 0.15
C ASP A 118 9.83 -14.45 -1.23
N THR A 119 9.21 -15.00 -2.28
CA THR A 119 9.54 -14.66 -3.67
C THR A 119 8.87 -13.36 -4.11
N VAL A 120 9.40 -12.74 -5.16
CA VAL A 120 8.75 -11.60 -5.81
C VAL A 120 7.86 -12.01 -7.00
N ASP A 121 6.99 -11.10 -7.42
CA ASP A 121 6.17 -11.28 -8.62
C ASP A 121 7.03 -11.39 -9.89
N ALA A 122 6.54 -12.15 -10.87
CA ALA A 122 7.19 -12.28 -12.16
C ALA A 122 7.17 -10.96 -12.93
N GLN A 123 8.26 -10.66 -13.63
CA GLN A 123 8.46 -9.38 -14.31
C GLN A 123 8.99 -9.56 -15.74
N ASP A 124 8.70 -8.60 -16.61
CA ASP A 124 9.22 -8.59 -17.97
C ASP A 124 10.66 -8.06 -18.01
N VAL A 125 11.49 -8.65 -18.87
CA VAL A 125 12.87 -8.25 -19.14
C VAL A 125 13.09 -8.18 -20.64
N ILE A 126 13.82 -7.17 -21.09
CA ILE A 126 14.15 -6.97 -22.50
C ILE A 126 15.59 -7.42 -22.71
N VAL A 127 15.81 -8.38 -23.61
CA VAL A 127 17.13 -8.81 -24.06
C VAL A 127 17.52 -8.02 -25.29
N THR A 128 18.68 -7.36 -25.24
CA THR A 128 19.25 -6.59 -26.35
C THR A 128 20.46 -7.29 -26.95
N PRO A 129 20.71 -7.18 -28.26
CA PRO A 129 21.86 -7.81 -28.90
C PRO A 129 23.20 -7.36 -28.29
N GLY A 130 24.14 -8.29 -28.12
CA GLY A 130 25.53 -8.05 -27.74
C GLY A 130 25.75 -7.64 -26.27
N THR A 131 24.71 -7.66 -25.43
CA THR A 131 24.85 -7.26 -24.02
C THR A 131 23.90 -8.01 -23.09
N ASP A 132 24.38 -8.28 -21.88
CA ASP A 132 23.58 -8.86 -20.81
C ASP A 132 22.82 -7.77 -20.05
N THR A 133 21.52 -7.92 -19.92
CA THR A 133 20.68 -7.01 -19.14
C THR A 133 20.87 -7.29 -17.65
N PRO A 134 21.42 -6.34 -16.87
CA PRO A 134 21.62 -6.54 -15.44
C PRO A 134 20.32 -6.32 -14.68
N LEU A 135 20.03 -7.22 -13.74
CA LEU A 135 18.86 -7.14 -12.88
C LEU A 135 19.24 -7.41 -11.42
N THR A 136 18.75 -6.59 -10.50
CA THR A 136 18.82 -6.87 -9.07
C THR A 136 17.43 -7.22 -8.55
N ILE A 137 17.28 -8.41 -7.96
CA ILE A 137 16.02 -8.89 -7.38
C ILE A 137 16.18 -8.97 -5.86
N VAL A 138 15.36 -8.21 -5.14
CA VAL A 138 15.36 -8.16 -3.68
C VAL A 138 14.15 -8.92 -3.15
N ASP A 139 14.38 -9.99 -2.40
CA ASP A 139 13.27 -10.74 -1.78
C ASP A 139 12.91 -10.11 -0.45
N PRO A 140 11.62 -9.89 -0.15
CA PRO A 140 11.19 -9.49 1.17
C PRO A 140 11.45 -10.61 2.19
N PHE A 141 11.53 -10.25 3.47
CA PHE A 141 11.43 -11.25 4.53
C PHE A 141 9.99 -11.78 4.59
N LYS A 142 9.84 -13.05 4.99
CA LYS A 142 8.53 -13.61 5.31
C LYS A 142 7.88 -12.85 6.44
N ASP A 143 6.58 -12.59 6.31
CA ASP A 143 5.81 -12.05 7.41
C ASP A 143 5.82 -12.99 8.62
N ALA A 144 5.89 -12.42 9.82
CA ALA A 144 5.65 -13.18 11.04
C ALA A 144 4.16 -13.43 11.23
N SER A 145 3.79 -14.60 11.73
CA SER A 145 2.39 -14.90 12.07
C SER A 145 2.14 -14.56 13.53
N VAL A 146 1.19 -13.66 13.82
CA VAL A 146 0.81 -13.32 15.20
C VAL A 146 -0.52 -13.98 15.57
N LEU A 147 -0.56 -14.58 16.76
CA LEU A 147 -1.76 -15.09 17.41
C LEU A 147 -2.06 -14.26 18.67
N LEU A 148 -3.14 -13.49 18.63
CA LEU A 148 -3.70 -12.82 19.79
C LEU A 148 -4.54 -13.79 20.62
N LYS A 149 -4.34 -13.77 21.93
CA LYS A 149 -5.23 -14.37 22.93
C LYS A 149 -5.70 -13.30 23.91
N ALA A 150 -7.00 -13.28 24.22
CA ALA A 150 -7.52 -12.50 25.32
C ALA A 150 -8.02 -13.44 26.41
N LYS A 151 -7.63 -13.19 27.66
CA LYS A 151 -8.00 -14.05 28.78
C LYS A 151 -8.43 -13.26 30.00
N ASP A 152 -9.32 -13.88 30.78
CA ASP A 152 -9.69 -13.43 32.13
C ASP A 152 -8.47 -13.51 33.06
N ASP A 153 -8.28 -12.48 33.88
CA ASP A 153 -7.10 -12.32 34.75
C ASP A 153 -7.00 -13.34 35.87
N LYS A 154 -8.13 -13.84 36.36
CA LYS A 154 -8.21 -14.78 37.48
C LYS A 154 -8.35 -16.22 37.03
N THR A 155 -9.27 -16.46 36.10
CA THR A 155 -9.65 -17.82 35.64
C THR A 155 -8.83 -18.29 34.46
N GLY A 156 -8.18 -17.37 33.72
CA GLY A 156 -7.47 -17.70 32.49
C GLY A 156 -8.38 -18.08 31.30
N LYS A 157 -9.70 -18.02 31.47
CA LYS A 157 -10.67 -18.32 30.42
C LYS A 157 -10.47 -17.39 29.23
N LEU A 158 -10.49 -17.94 28.01
CA LEU A 158 -10.41 -17.15 26.79
C LEU A 158 -11.68 -16.32 26.56
N LEU A 159 -11.47 -15.10 26.04
CA LEU A 159 -12.47 -14.05 25.92
C LEU A 159 -12.63 -13.57 24.47
N ALA A 160 -13.86 -13.59 23.99
CA ALA A 160 -14.23 -13.04 22.68
C ALA A 160 -14.42 -11.51 22.73
N GLY A 161 -14.20 -10.85 21.60
CA GLY A 161 -14.49 -9.42 21.43
C GLY A 161 -13.42 -8.46 21.97
N SER A 162 -12.23 -8.95 22.34
CA SER A 162 -11.09 -8.08 22.67
C SER A 162 -10.49 -7.52 21.39
N THR A 163 -10.42 -6.19 21.25
CA THR A 163 -9.76 -5.54 20.10
C THR A 163 -8.43 -4.93 20.52
N VAL A 164 -7.38 -5.22 19.75
CA VAL A 164 -6.04 -4.67 19.95
C VAL A 164 -5.51 -4.04 18.66
N ASN A 165 -4.67 -3.02 18.81
CA ASN A 165 -3.81 -2.52 17.76
C ASN A 165 -2.41 -3.09 17.97
N ILE A 166 -1.78 -3.53 16.88
CA ILE A 166 -0.39 -3.95 16.83
C ILE A 166 0.34 -3.00 15.86
N GLY A 167 1.50 -2.51 16.28
CA GLY A 167 2.28 -1.55 15.50
C GLY A 167 3.78 -1.71 15.70
N SER A 168 4.55 -0.90 14.97
CA SER A 168 6.00 -0.79 15.07
C SER A 168 6.39 0.68 14.98
N GLY A 169 7.27 1.14 15.88
CA GLY A 169 7.54 2.57 16.05
C GLY A 169 6.24 3.33 16.34
N GLU A 170 5.96 4.39 15.58
CA GLU A 170 4.73 5.19 15.74
C GLU A 170 3.55 4.67 14.90
N LYS A 171 3.76 3.68 14.02
CA LYS A 171 2.77 3.24 13.04
C LYS A 171 1.97 2.05 13.57
N THR A 172 0.64 2.16 13.56
CA THR A 172 -0.25 0.98 13.70
C THR A 172 -0.26 0.22 12.38
N LEU A 173 -0.02 -1.10 12.44
CA LEU A 173 0.08 -1.97 11.27
C LEU A 173 -1.14 -2.88 11.13
N LEU A 174 -1.67 -3.36 12.25
CA LEU A 174 -2.71 -4.37 12.28
C LEU A 174 -3.68 -4.10 13.43
N THR A 175 -4.96 -4.35 13.20
CA THR A 175 -6.00 -4.37 14.25
C THR A 175 -6.63 -5.75 14.28
N LEU A 176 -6.63 -6.41 15.44
CA LEU A 176 -7.20 -7.74 15.62
C LEU A 176 -8.31 -7.70 16.66
N THR A 177 -9.40 -8.43 16.42
CA THR A 177 -10.47 -8.65 17.40
C THR A 177 -10.65 -10.13 17.65
N THR A 178 -10.61 -10.58 18.91
CA THR A 178 -10.75 -12.00 19.25
C THR A 178 -12.14 -12.55 18.90
N GLY A 179 -12.16 -13.73 18.28
CA GLY A 179 -13.37 -14.47 17.94
C GLY A 179 -13.96 -15.24 19.13
N PRO A 180 -14.98 -16.10 18.89
CA PRO A 180 -15.67 -16.86 19.93
C PRO A 180 -14.78 -17.79 20.77
N ASP A 181 -13.69 -18.29 20.18
CA ASP A 181 -12.66 -19.09 20.85
C ASP A 181 -11.70 -18.23 21.71
N GLY A 182 -11.85 -16.91 21.67
CA GLY A 182 -11.03 -15.92 22.32
C GLY A 182 -9.65 -15.73 21.70
N THR A 183 -9.49 -16.07 20.42
CA THR A 183 -8.26 -15.86 19.65
C THR A 183 -8.48 -15.07 18.37
N ALA A 184 -7.42 -14.49 17.81
CA ALA A 184 -7.40 -13.90 16.48
C ALA A 184 -5.99 -13.99 15.89
N ALA A 185 -5.86 -14.14 14.59
CA ALA A 185 -4.57 -14.25 13.91
C ALA A 185 -4.38 -13.18 12.84
N GLY A 186 -3.13 -12.88 12.50
CA GLY A 186 -2.77 -12.03 11.37
C GLY A 186 -1.28 -12.08 11.07
N ASN A 187 -0.86 -11.33 10.07
CA ASN A 187 0.52 -11.27 9.60
C ASN A 187 1.15 -9.92 9.97
N LEU A 188 2.44 -9.95 10.34
CA LEU A 188 3.22 -8.77 10.68
C LEU A 188 4.43 -8.66 9.74
N PRO A 189 4.59 -7.53 9.03
CA PRO A 189 5.71 -7.34 8.13
C PRO A 189 7.02 -7.22 8.91
N VAL A 190 7.98 -8.08 8.60
CA VAL A 190 9.31 -8.11 9.23
C VAL A 190 10.33 -7.45 8.30
N ASN A 191 11.18 -6.59 8.84
CA ASN A 191 12.19 -5.85 8.09
C ASN A 191 13.64 -6.20 8.49
N SER A 192 13.82 -7.11 9.45
CA SER A 192 15.13 -7.51 9.95
C SER A 192 15.23 -9.02 10.12
N ARG A 193 16.37 -9.60 9.69
CA ARG A 193 16.71 -11.00 9.88
C ARG A 193 16.77 -11.42 11.35
N THR A 194 17.21 -10.51 12.23
CA THR A 194 17.31 -10.76 13.68
C THR A 194 15.98 -10.51 14.40
N GLY A 195 14.99 -9.99 13.68
CA GLY A 195 13.63 -9.72 14.15
C GLY A 195 13.33 -8.23 14.27
N THR A 196 12.05 -7.91 14.07
CA THR A 196 11.49 -6.56 14.15
C THR A 196 10.76 -6.39 15.47
N ASP A 197 10.91 -5.22 16.09
CA ASP A 197 10.24 -4.86 17.33
C ASP A 197 8.83 -4.32 17.05
N PHE A 198 7.86 -4.85 17.79
CA PHE A 198 6.45 -4.47 17.70
C PHE A 198 5.91 -4.14 19.08
N TRP A 199 4.82 -3.40 19.11
CA TRP A 199 4.01 -3.17 20.29
C TRP A 199 2.57 -3.62 20.07
N VAL A 200 1.89 -3.97 21.16
CA VAL A 200 0.45 -4.25 21.18
C VAL A 200 -0.22 -3.38 22.25
N LYS A 201 -1.39 -2.83 21.90
CA LYS A 201 -2.24 -2.05 22.79
C LYS A 201 -3.69 -2.49 22.65
N GLN A 202 -4.32 -2.86 23.76
CA GLN A 202 -5.77 -3.10 23.73
C GLN A 202 -6.51 -1.77 23.59
N VAL A 203 -7.44 -1.72 22.64
CA VAL A 203 -8.28 -0.54 22.35
C VAL A 203 -9.74 -0.77 22.73
N LYS A 204 -10.18 -2.03 22.81
CA LYS A 204 -11.51 -2.42 23.28
C LYS A 204 -11.42 -3.67 24.13
N ALA A 205 -11.97 -3.61 25.33
CA ALA A 205 -12.09 -4.77 26.21
C ALA A 205 -13.24 -5.69 25.77
N PRO A 206 -13.17 -7.01 26.07
CA PRO A 206 -14.33 -7.90 26.01
C PRO A 206 -15.51 -7.38 26.83
N ALA A 207 -16.74 -7.81 26.49
CA ALA A 207 -17.93 -7.42 27.24
C ALA A 207 -17.89 -7.93 28.69
N GLY A 208 -18.13 -7.04 29.65
CA GLY A 208 -18.08 -7.35 31.09
C GLY A 208 -16.66 -7.37 31.69
N TYR A 209 -15.68 -6.85 30.95
CA TYR A 209 -14.29 -6.78 31.35
C TYR A 209 -13.73 -5.36 31.25
N ASP A 210 -12.78 -5.04 32.11
CA ASP A 210 -12.07 -3.77 32.09
C ASP A 210 -10.91 -3.79 31.09
N LEU A 211 -10.58 -2.62 30.54
CA LEU A 211 -9.51 -2.47 29.55
C LEU A 211 -8.13 -2.77 30.13
N TYR A 212 -7.38 -3.64 29.45
CA TYR A 212 -5.97 -3.91 29.70
C TYR A 212 -5.12 -2.73 29.19
N LYS A 213 -4.81 -1.81 30.10
CA LYS A 213 -4.07 -0.57 29.81
C LYS A 213 -2.60 -0.74 29.40
N PRO A 214 -1.83 -1.75 29.89
CA PRO A 214 -0.42 -1.83 29.55
C PRO A 214 -0.16 -2.01 28.05
N LEU A 215 0.77 -1.22 27.52
CA LEU A 215 1.42 -1.45 26.23
C LEU A 215 2.44 -2.58 26.41
N LYS A 216 2.45 -3.58 25.54
CA LYS A 216 3.47 -4.64 25.55
C LYS A 216 4.30 -4.58 24.29
N GLU A 217 5.61 -4.71 24.44
CA GLU A 217 6.54 -4.84 23.34
C GLU A 217 6.92 -6.31 23.14
N PHE A 218 7.18 -6.70 21.90
CA PHE A 218 7.65 -8.02 21.53
C PHE A 218 8.43 -7.97 20.22
N LYS A 219 9.31 -8.96 20.01
CA LYS A 219 10.09 -9.10 18.77
C LYS A 219 9.58 -10.28 17.96
N ALA A 220 9.44 -10.11 16.64
CA ALA A 220 9.07 -11.19 15.73
C ALA A 220 10.11 -11.35 14.61
N LYS A 221 10.42 -12.60 14.27
CA LYS A 221 11.40 -12.97 13.21
C LYS A 221 10.68 -13.42 11.94
N PRO A 222 11.35 -13.41 10.77
CA PRO A 222 10.72 -13.79 9.51
C PRO A 222 10.12 -15.20 9.57
N GLY A 223 8.84 -15.33 9.25
CA GLY A 223 8.11 -16.62 9.23
C GLY A 223 7.82 -17.25 10.60
N ASP A 224 8.38 -16.74 11.70
CA ASP A 224 8.18 -17.31 13.03
C ASP A 224 6.79 -16.96 13.60
N PRO A 225 6.10 -17.91 14.26
CA PRO A 225 4.86 -17.63 14.95
C PRO A 225 5.12 -16.95 16.30
N VAL A 226 4.32 -15.91 16.62
CA VAL A 226 4.37 -15.19 17.89
C VAL A 226 3.00 -15.18 18.55
N THR A 227 2.93 -15.51 19.84
CA THR A 227 1.68 -15.40 20.61
C THR A 227 1.71 -14.19 21.53
N VAL A 228 0.67 -13.37 21.46
CA VAL A 228 0.49 -12.18 22.27
C VAL A 228 -0.76 -12.34 23.13
N THR A 229 -0.66 -12.05 24.43
CA THR A 229 -1.79 -12.22 25.36
C THR A 229 -2.21 -10.89 26.00
N THR A 230 -3.50 -10.60 25.97
CA THR A 230 -4.15 -9.56 26.81
C THR A 230 -4.83 -10.23 27.99
N THR A 231 -4.70 -9.63 29.18
CA THR A 231 -5.20 -10.21 30.43
C THR A 231 -6.17 -9.21 31.04
N ASN A 232 -7.47 -9.50 31.03
CA ASN A 232 -8.51 -8.55 31.37
C ASN A 232 -9.16 -8.88 32.72
N PRO A 233 -9.20 -7.92 33.67
CA PRO A 233 -9.98 -8.08 34.89
C PRO A 233 -11.48 -7.99 34.61
N LYS A 234 -12.27 -8.84 35.27
CA LYS A 234 -13.73 -8.78 35.20
C LYS A 234 -14.23 -7.51 35.88
N THR A 235 -15.09 -6.76 35.20
CA THR A 235 -15.67 -5.53 35.75
C THR A 235 -16.48 -5.86 37.00
N ALA A 236 -16.20 -5.18 38.12
CA ALA A 236 -16.97 -5.35 39.34
C ALA A 236 -18.40 -4.82 39.12
N ALA A 237 -19.40 -5.65 39.40
CA ALA A 237 -20.79 -5.19 39.43
C ALA A 237 -20.95 -4.20 40.59
N THR A 238 -21.33 -2.95 40.30
CA THR A 238 -21.79 -2.04 41.34
C THR A 238 -23.08 -2.61 41.91
N PRO A 239 -23.20 -2.82 43.24
CA PRO A 239 -24.46 -3.25 43.81
C PRO A 239 -25.56 -2.23 43.45
N PRO A 240 -26.79 -2.67 43.18
CA PRO A 240 -27.90 -1.74 42.96
C PRO A 240 -28.05 -0.82 44.19
N PRO A 241 -28.42 0.45 44.00
CA PRO A 241 -28.69 1.34 45.13
C PRO A 241 -29.79 0.73 46.01
N THR A 242 -29.49 0.55 47.29
CA THR A 242 -30.46 0.10 48.28
C THR A 242 -31.40 1.26 48.60
N ASP A 243 -32.42 1.45 47.78
CA ASP A 243 -33.50 2.37 48.13
C ASP A 243 -34.33 1.77 49.27
N LYS A 244 -33.99 2.17 50.51
CA LYS A 244 -34.91 2.12 51.64
C LYS A 244 -35.34 3.55 51.97
N PRO A 245 -36.51 4.03 51.50
CA PRO A 245 -37.14 5.16 52.14
C PRO A 245 -37.75 4.63 53.44
N THR A 246 -37.24 5.07 54.58
CA THR A 246 -37.98 5.01 55.83
C THR A 246 -38.06 6.41 56.36
N ASP A 247 -39.14 7.10 56.01
CA ASP A 247 -39.71 8.13 56.87
C ASP A 247 -41.23 8.02 56.78
N LYS A 248 -41.77 7.35 57.78
CA LYS A 248 -43.18 7.39 58.16
C LYS A 248 -43.39 8.73 58.89
N PRO A 249 -44.26 9.64 58.44
CA PRO A 249 -44.67 10.74 59.29
C PRO A 249 -45.69 10.21 60.31
N THR A 250 -45.39 10.38 61.59
CA THR A 250 -46.36 10.24 62.68
C THR A 250 -47.03 11.59 62.88
N SER A 251 -48.36 11.60 62.88
CA SER A 251 -49.21 12.74 63.21
C SER A 251 -49.58 12.72 64.71
N ASP A 252 -50.24 13.81 65.15
CA ASP A 252 -50.90 14.11 66.46
C ASP A 252 -50.06 14.98 67.43
N LYS A 253 -50.51 16.13 68.01
CA LYS A 253 -51.84 16.78 68.20
C LYS A 253 -51.67 18.24 68.79
N PRO A 254 -52.69 18.98 69.33
CA PRO A 254 -53.37 20.15 68.73
C PRO A 254 -53.32 21.47 69.54
N GLY A 255 -53.83 22.56 68.96
CA GLY A 255 -54.27 23.77 69.68
C GLY A 255 -55.36 24.52 68.91
N LYS A 256 -56.60 24.48 69.42
CA LYS A 256 -57.75 25.35 69.12
C LYS A 256 -57.48 26.78 69.66
N ASP A 257 -58.08 27.90 69.27
CA ASP A 257 -59.49 28.29 69.07
C ASP A 257 -59.57 29.36 67.95
N GLU A 258 -60.47 29.31 66.97
CA GLU A 258 -61.94 29.56 66.95
C GLU A 258 -62.30 31.04 66.69
N GLY A 259 -63.07 31.26 65.61
CA GLY A 259 -63.56 32.57 65.17
C GLY A 259 -64.21 32.54 63.77
N THR A 260 -65.41 31.96 63.67
CA THR A 260 -66.35 31.96 62.51
C THR A 260 -67.40 33.06 62.81
N PRO A 261 -68.09 33.74 61.85
CA PRO A 261 -68.89 33.08 60.81
C PRO A 261 -69.01 33.68 59.39
N SER A 262 -69.45 32.77 58.52
CA SER A 262 -70.03 32.83 57.15
C SER A 262 -71.32 33.70 57.07
N PRO A 263 -72.06 33.87 55.92
CA PRO A 263 -71.95 33.25 54.58
C PRO A 263 -72.31 34.14 53.35
N SER A 264 -72.37 33.49 52.16
CA SER A 264 -73.05 33.84 50.88
C SER A 264 -72.17 34.37 49.75
N ALA A 265 -72.41 34.15 48.45
CA ALA A 265 -73.11 33.11 47.68
C ALA A 265 -72.85 33.40 46.17
N SER A 266 -72.92 32.37 45.33
CA SER A 266 -73.38 32.35 43.92
C SER A 266 -72.54 32.95 42.78
N GLY A 267 -72.50 32.18 41.67
CA GLY A 267 -72.07 32.62 40.33
C GLY A 267 -71.71 31.47 39.37
N THR A 268 -72.69 30.92 38.66
CA THR A 268 -72.61 29.87 37.61
C THR A 268 -72.40 30.51 36.19
N PRO A 269 -72.55 29.79 35.05
CA PRO A 269 -71.56 29.17 34.14
C PRO A 269 -71.46 29.85 32.73
N THR A 270 -70.75 29.25 31.77
CA THR A 270 -71.23 29.04 30.37
C THR A 270 -70.38 27.98 29.64
N ALA A 271 -71.07 27.17 28.84
CA ALA A 271 -70.58 26.07 28.01
C ALA A 271 -70.64 26.43 26.51
N ASP A 272 -69.84 25.73 25.70
CA ASP A 272 -70.18 25.11 24.38
C ASP A 272 -68.86 24.57 23.80
N GLY A 273 -68.74 23.39 23.18
CA GLY A 273 -69.73 22.55 22.51
C GLY A 273 -69.33 22.44 21.04
N THR A 274 -68.76 21.30 20.60
CA THR A 274 -69.04 20.63 19.30
C THR A 274 -68.15 19.39 19.13
N ALA A 275 -68.83 18.27 18.87
CA ALA A 275 -68.31 16.93 18.63
C ALA A 275 -68.00 16.69 17.14
N SER A 276 -67.18 15.68 16.83
CA SER A 276 -67.64 14.51 16.06
C SER A 276 -66.55 13.44 15.91
N ASN A 277 -67.02 12.19 16.04
CA ASN A 277 -66.32 10.91 16.03
C ASN A 277 -66.24 10.27 14.63
N THR A 278 -65.56 9.10 14.59
CA THR A 278 -65.86 7.88 13.78
C THR A 278 -64.96 7.71 12.53
N ALA A 279 -64.33 6.58 12.19
CA ALA A 279 -64.30 5.18 12.67
C ALA A 279 -63.04 4.43 12.17
N ALA A 280 -62.74 3.29 12.80
CA ALA A 280 -61.80 2.21 12.41
C ALA A 280 -62.37 1.34 11.23
N PRO A 281 -61.66 0.34 10.63
CA PRO A 281 -61.02 -0.81 11.30
C PRO A 281 -59.66 -1.31 10.70
N ALA A 282 -59.04 -2.29 11.38
CA ALA A 282 -57.87 -3.05 10.93
C ALA A 282 -58.23 -4.10 9.84
N PRO A 283 -57.23 -4.63 9.11
CA PRO A 283 -56.86 -6.04 9.34
C PRO A 283 -55.36 -6.36 9.24
N GLU A 284 -54.98 -7.49 9.82
CA GLU A 284 -53.68 -8.16 9.72
C GLU A 284 -53.43 -8.73 8.30
N GLY A 285 -52.18 -8.66 7.82
CA GLY A 285 -51.78 -9.28 6.55
C GLY A 285 -50.30 -9.07 6.23
N SER A 286 -49.61 -10.19 5.96
CA SER A 286 -48.17 -10.40 5.85
C SER A 286 -47.49 -9.81 4.59
N LEU A 287 -46.15 -9.67 4.70
CA LEU A 287 -45.09 -9.71 3.66
C LEU A 287 -44.40 -8.39 3.21
N ALA A 288 -43.05 -8.49 3.26
CA ALA A 288 -41.99 -7.80 2.51
C ALA A 288 -41.80 -6.27 2.69
N HIS A 289 -40.77 -5.91 3.47
CA HIS A 289 -40.05 -4.64 3.31
C HIS A 289 -38.71 -4.89 2.61
N THR A 290 -38.68 -4.60 1.30
CA THR A 290 -37.45 -4.31 0.56
C THR A 290 -37.63 -3.00 -0.20
N GLY A 291 -36.68 -2.07 -0.01
CA GLY A 291 -36.64 -0.73 -0.60
C GLY A 291 -36.71 0.33 0.51
N ALA A 292 -35.92 1.40 0.55
CA ALA A 292 -34.85 1.95 -0.26
C ALA A 292 -33.96 2.76 0.73
N ASP A 293 -32.68 3.04 0.47
CA ASP A 293 -32.21 4.18 -0.33
C ASP A 293 -30.86 3.78 -0.96
N ALA A 294 -30.65 3.76 -2.28
CA ALA A 294 -30.67 4.84 -3.26
C ALA A 294 -29.70 5.99 -2.90
N THR A 295 -28.49 5.98 -3.47
CA THR A 295 -28.00 7.00 -4.42
C THR A 295 -26.59 6.61 -4.94
N PRO A 296 -26.41 6.45 -6.26
CA PRO A 296 -25.13 6.13 -6.91
C PRO A 296 -24.40 7.42 -7.35
N TRP A 297 -23.07 7.44 -7.32
CA TRP A 297 -22.32 8.47 -8.05
C TRP A 297 -21.78 7.92 -9.37
N LEU A 298 -22.00 8.74 -10.40
CA LEU A 298 -21.94 8.46 -11.82
C LEU A 298 -20.52 8.34 -12.36
N ILE A 299 -20.41 7.45 -13.36
CA ILE A 299 -19.37 7.40 -14.39
C ILE A 299 -19.58 8.59 -15.34
N GLY A 300 -18.50 9.22 -15.81
CA GLY A 300 -18.53 9.99 -17.05
C GLY A 300 -17.38 10.98 -17.22
N GLY A 301 -16.39 10.65 -18.04
CA GLY A 301 -15.34 11.58 -18.43
C GLY A 301 -14.24 10.99 -19.29
N ALA A 302 -14.61 10.41 -20.44
CA ALA A 302 -13.67 10.13 -21.51
C ALA A 302 -13.21 11.45 -22.15
N GLY A 303 -11.90 11.66 -22.25
CA GLY A 303 -11.27 12.80 -22.90
C GLY A 303 -9.96 12.37 -23.54
N LEU A 304 -10.05 12.10 -24.84
CA LEU A 304 -8.98 11.73 -25.78
C LEU A 304 -8.03 12.93 -26.07
N LEU A 305 -6.82 12.61 -26.54
CA LEU A 305 -5.95 13.36 -27.48
C LEU A 305 -4.65 14.04 -26.99
N LEU A 306 -3.55 13.44 -27.48
CA LEU A 306 -2.40 14.02 -28.21
C LEU A 306 -1.00 13.99 -27.57
N THR A 307 -0.19 13.21 -28.26
CA THR A 307 1.26 13.11 -28.34
C THR A 307 1.96 14.45 -28.59
N ALA A 308 3.04 14.72 -27.85
CA ALA A 308 4.22 15.40 -28.36
C ALA A 308 5.44 14.94 -27.55
N GLY A 309 6.38 14.29 -28.24
CA GLY A 309 7.67 13.90 -27.70
C GLY A 309 8.58 15.11 -27.45
N GLY A 310 9.57 14.91 -26.60
CA GLY A 310 10.61 15.90 -26.31
C GLY A 310 11.50 15.42 -25.19
N GLY A 311 12.41 14.49 -25.51
CA GLY A 311 13.47 14.08 -24.61
C GLY A 311 14.51 15.19 -24.43
N ALA A 312 15.01 15.35 -23.21
CA ALA A 312 16.25 16.04 -22.92
C ALA A 312 17.05 15.21 -21.92
N ILE A 313 18.09 14.54 -22.43
CA ILE A 313 19.13 13.89 -21.65
C ILE A 313 20.03 15.01 -21.10
N ILE A 314 20.11 15.14 -19.77
CA ILE A 314 21.12 15.96 -19.11
C ILE A 314 22.30 15.05 -18.78
N ALA A 315 23.34 15.10 -19.60
CA ALA A 315 24.64 14.51 -19.31
C ALA A 315 25.41 15.44 -18.36
N ALA A 316 25.60 15.03 -17.11
CA ALA A 316 26.52 15.70 -16.19
C ALA A 316 27.93 15.12 -16.36
N GLY A 317 28.75 15.77 -17.18
CA GLY A 317 30.19 15.52 -17.24
C GLY A 317 30.89 16.15 -16.04
N ARG A 318 31.37 15.34 -15.10
CA ARG A 318 32.37 15.79 -14.12
C ARG A 318 33.75 15.79 -14.77
N ARG A 319 34.30 17.00 -14.95
CA ARG A 319 35.69 17.24 -15.34
C ARG A 319 36.63 16.69 -14.27
N ARG A 320 37.65 15.96 -14.71
CA ARG A 320 38.91 15.75 -13.98
C ARG A 320 39.65 17.08 -13.94
N THR A 321 40.12 17.48 -12.76
CA THR A 321 41.21 18.43 -12.61
C THR A 321 42.47 17.62 -12.38
N ASP A 322 43.36 17.63 -13.37
CA ASP A 322 44.77 17.37 -13.17
C ASP A 322 45.34 18.57 -12.40
N GLU A 323 45.90 18.34 -11.22
CA GLU A 323 46.94 19.21 -10.68
C GLU A 323 48.17 18.36 -10.37
N GLU A 324 49.14 18.54 -11.25
CA GLU A 324 50.55 18.30 -11.05
C GLU A 324 51.09 19.40 -10.11
N HIS A 325 51.63 19.02 -8.96
CA HIS A 325 52.65 19.86 -8.30
C HIS A 325 53.79 19.01 -7.76
N SER A 326 54.92 19.19 -8.44
CA SER A 326 56.27 18.83 -8.08
C SER A 326 56.74 19.56 -6.82
N GLY A 327 57.51 18.87 -5.97
CA GLY A 327 58.67 19.51 -5.34
C GLY A 327 58.81 19.38 -3.81
N LYS A 328 59.76 18.52 -3.45
CA LYS A 328 60.48 18.33 -2.16
C LYS A 328 59.78 17.62 -1.01
#